data_AF-A0A2A2LF73-F1
#
_entry.id   AF-A0A2A2LF73-F1
#
_cell.length_a   1.000
_cell.length_b   1.000
_cell.length_c   1.000
_cell.angle_alpha   90.00
_cell.angle_beta   90.00
_cell.angle_gamma   90.00
#
_symmetry.space_group_name_H-M   'P 1'
#
loop_
_entity.id
_entity.type
_entity.pdbx_description
1 polymer ?
#
loop_
_entity_poly.entity_id
_entity_poly.type
_entity_poly.pdbx_seq_one_letter_code
_entity_poly.pdbx_strand_id
1 'polypeptide(L)'
;MIPLKASWHYWILFLLLIVEFSLSVLWHTPLSNILLANTLMLLIVMINHSYSYEDNAIGLLYRICGLVVYCAMLFLNLTHSLEEITNISEDYSEDDLEANETLAMHEAAKHSHHAHSNGSLIEVPVDDHGHMLTDFEYRIYVYVAIADLAIRLGLASFSKLPTLKLHWAKAAILYTLTPLTIIGSYCLRRFVPSEMIPDFFNEQLEPLTSVILCLVYYAIIWKAFIALKPYLFAETPKIFSKQALEADIKEKVSSILI
;
A
#
# COMPACT_ATOMS: atom_id res chain seq x y z
N MET A 1 -9.34 30.41 13.60
CA MET A 1 -9.80 29.03 13.83
C MET A 1 -11.04 28.78 12.98
N ILE A 2 -10.89 28.19 11.79
CA ILE A 2 -12.02 27.47 11.18
C ILE A 2 -11.95 26.08 11.82
N PRO A 3 -12.89 25.72 12.70
CA PRO A 3 -12.80 24.47 13.45
C PRO A 3 -12.92 23.30 12.46
N LEU A 4 -12.54 22.09 12.89
CA LEU A 4 -12.97 20.82 12.29
C LEU A 4 -14.51 20.65 12.13
N LYS A 5 -15.30 21.71 12.35
CA LYS A 5 -16.71 21.79 11.99
C LYS A 5 -16.86 21.79 10.46
N ALA A 6 -17.06 20.58 9.96
CA ALA A 6 -17.97 20.26 8.87
C ALA A 6 -17.56 20.71 7.45
N SER A 7 -16.52 20.09 6.90
CA SER A 7 -16.61 19.77 5.48
C SER A 7 -16.82 18.27 5.31
N TRP A 8 -17.84 17.93 4.54
CA TRP A 8 -18.31 16.56 4.29
C TRP A 8 -17.18 15.62 3.84
N HIS A 9 -16.18 16.15 3.14
CA HIS A 9 -15.06 15.37 2.61
C HIS A 9 -14.18 14.70 3.69
N TYR A 10 -14.00 15.32 4.86
CA TYR A 10 -13.24 14.68 5.95
C TYR A 10 -13.98 13.48 6.52
N TRP A 11 -15.28 13.62 6.72
CA TRP A 11 -16.13 12.55 7.24
C TRP A 11 -16.23 11.39 6.26
N ILE A 12 -16.32 11.67 4.96
CA ILE A 12 -16.32 10.61 3.94
C ILE A 12 -14.99 9.84 3.96
N LEU A 13 -13.85 10.52 3.99
CA LEU A 13 -12.55 9.84 4.07
C LEU A 13 -12.34 9.10 5.38
N PHE A 14 -12.85 9.62 6.49
CA PHE A 14 -12.77 8.95 7.79
C PHE A 14 -13.64 7.69 7.84
N LEU A 15 -14.85 7.75 7.28
CA LEU A 15 -15.71 6.57 7.14
C LEU A 15 -15.07 5.53 6.21
N LEU A 16 -14.49 5.98 5.09
CA LEU A 16 -13.75 5.11 4.18
C LEU A 16 -12.58 4.42 4.90
N LEU A 17 -11.81 5.17 5.70
CA LEU A 17 -10.71 4.64 6.50
C LEU A 17 -11.19 3.55 7.47
N ILE A 18 -12.34 3.73 8.13
CA ILE A 18 -12.91 2.71 9.02
C ILE A 18 -13.27 1.44 8.25
N VAL A 19 -13.88 1.58 7.08
CA VAL A 19 -14.24 0.45 6.23
C VAL A 19 -12.99 -0.30 5.78
N GLU A 20 -12.00 0.41 5.22
CA GLU A 20 -10.73 -0.17 4.78
C GLU A 20 -9.96 -0.83 5.93
N PHE A 21 -9.96 -0.22 7.12
CA PHE A 21 -9.34 -0.79 8.31
C PHE A 21 -10.03 -2.11 8.70
N SER A 22 -11.36 -2.12 8.68
CA SER A 22 -12.13 -3.34 8.97
C SER A 22 -11.82 -4.44 7.96
N LEU A 23 -11.72 -4.11 6.67
CA LEU A 23 -11.37 -5.08 5.64
C LEU A 23 -9.93 -5.59 5.77
N SER A 24 -8.99 -4.70 6.08
CA SER A 24 -7.59 -5.04 6.36
C SER A 24 -7.48 -6.02 7.53
N VAL A 25 -8.24 -5.81 8.62
CA VAL A 25 -8.26 -6.72 9.78
C VAL A 25 -9.00 -8.04 9.50
N LEU A 26 -10.02 -8.04 8.63
CA LEU A 26 -10.78 -9.26 8.34
C LEU A 26 -10.05 -10.17 7.36
N TRP A 27 -9.41 -9.60 6.33
CA TRP A 27 -8.90 -10.36 5.20
C TRP A 27 -7.38 -10.32 5.04
N HIS A 28 -6.68 -9.44 5.76
CA HIS A 28 -5.22 -9.34 5.79
C HIS A 28 -4.54 -9.28 4.41
N THR A 29 -5.24 -8.86 3.35
CA THR A 29 -4.65 -8.86 2.01
C THR A 29 -3.63 -7.72 1.83
N PRO A 30 -2.48 -7.99 1.18
CA PRO A 30 -1.44 -6.98 0.98
C PRO A 30 -1.94 -5.73 0.26
N LEU A 31 -2.82 -5.88 -0.74
CA LEU A 31 -3.36 -4.72 -1.46
C LEU A 31 -4.27 -3.85 -0.57
N SER A 32 -4.99 -4.46 0.38
CA SER A 32 -5.92 -3.75 1.27
C SER A 32 -5.16 -2.85 2.22
N ASN A 33 -4.04 -3.33 2.73
CA ASN A 33 -3.15 -2.57 3.60
C ASN A 33 -2.55 -1.35 2.88
N ILE A 34 -2.22 -1.47 1.59
CA ILE A 34 -1.77 -0.32 0.77
C ILE A 34 -2.91 0.67 0.56
N LEU A 35 -4.14 0.19 0.32
CA LEU A 35 -5.31 1.06 0.14
C LEU A 35 -5.57 1.88 1.41
N LEU A 36 -5.56 1.21 2.57
CA LEU A 36 -5.67 1.83 3.89
C LEU A 36 -4.56 2.88 4.12
N ALA A 37 -3.29 2.54 3.81
CA ALA A 37 -2.17 3.45 3.94
C ALA A 37 -2.37 4.72 3.10
N ASN A 38 -2.85 4.57 1.87
CA ASN A 38 -3.14 5.68 0.96
C ASN A 38 -4.24 6.60 1.50
N THR A 39 -5.32 6.05 2.03
CA THR A 39 -6.42 6.83 2.62
C THR A 39 -5.99 7.55 3.88
N LEU A 40 -5.22 6.88 4.74
CA LEU A 40 -4.64 7.49 5.95
C LEU A 40 -3.71 8.66 5.60
N MET A 41 -2.83 8.47 4.63
CA MET A 41 -1.94 9.53 4.13
C MET A 41 -2.76 10.72 3.62
N LEU A 42 -3.76 10.47 2.78
CA LEU A 42 -4.64 11.52 2.25
C LEU A 42 -5.35 12.28 3.37
N LEU A 43 -5.91 11.59 4.36
CA LEU A 43 -6.60 12.20 5.49
C LEU A 43 -5.67 13.12 6.30
N ILE A 44 -4.46 12.65 6.63
CA ILE A 44 -3.48 13.44 7.39
C ILE A 44 -3.03 14.68 6.62
N VAL A 45 -2.80 14.53 5.31
CA VAL A 45 -2.39 15.66 4.47
C VAL A 45 -3.51 16.67 4.29
N MET A 46 -4.77 16.22 4.18
CA MET A 46 -5.91 17.11 4.10
C MET A 46 -6.10 17.87 5.42
N ILE A 47 -6.00 17.18 6.57
CA ILE A 47 -6.03 17.84 7.89
C ILE A 47 -4.98 18.94 7.95
N ASN A 48 -3.75 18.66 7.47
CA ASN A 48 -2.70 19.66 7.39
C ASN A 48 -3.03 20.82 6.43
N HIS A 49 -3.67 20.58 5.28
CA HIS A 49 -4.08 21.67 4.37
C HIS A 49 -5.14 22.61 5.00
N SER A 50 -5.90 22.13 5.97
CA SER A 50 -6.84 22.97 6.74
C SER A 50 -6.16 23.85 7.80
N TYR A 51 -4.97 23.49 8.27
CA TYR A 51 -4.14 24.35 9.12
C TYR A 51 -3.26 25.22 8.21
N SER A 52 -3.55 26.53 8.14
CA SER A 52 -2.90 27.48 7.22
C SER A 52 -1.38 27.27 7.10
N TYR A 53 -0.89 27.36 5.86
CA TYR A 53 0.47 27.03 5.41
C TYR A 53 1.58 27.95 5.97
N GLU A 54 1.22 28.92 6.79
CA GLU A 54 2.10 29.97 7.31
C GLU A 54 2.08 29.88 8.85
N ASP A 55 3.24 29.56 9.41
CA ASP A 55 3.65 29.70 10.82
C ASP A 55 3.23 28.69 11.91
N ASN A 56 2.51 27.60 11.60
CA ASN A 56 2.15 26.62 12.64
C ASN A 56 3.02 25.35 12.63
N ALA A 57 3.89 25.21 13.63
CA ALA A 57 4.70 23.99 13.90
C ALA A 57 3.86 22.70 13.97
N ILE A 58 2.59 22.83 14.37
CA ILE A 58 1.62 21.73 14.45
C ILE A 58 1.33 21.10 13.07
N GLY A 59 1.19 21.90 12.02
CA GLY A 59 0.94 21.38 10.67
C GLY A 59 2.14 20.60 10.12
N LEU A 60 3.35 21.10 10.40
CA LEU A 60 4.59 20.40 10.06
C LEU A 60 4.70 19.05 10.80
N LEU A 61 4.35 19.01 12.10
CA LEU A 61 4.34 17.79 12.90
C LEU A 61 3.37 16.74 12.33
N TYR A 62 2.13 17.12 11.99
CA TYR A 62 1.17 16.20 11.37
C TYR A 62 1.66 15.67 10.02
N ARG A 63 2.30 16.51 9.20
CA ARG A 63 2.88 16.06 7.93
C ARG A 63 4.02 15.06 8.12
N ILE A 64 4.90 15.30 9.09
CA ILE A 64 5.99 14.37 9.43
C ILE A 64 5.40 13.05 9.92
N CYS A 65 4.49 13.11 10.90
CA CYS A 65 3.84 11.93 11.47
C CYS A 65 3.12 11.12 10.38
N GLY A 66 2.33 11.76 9.53
CA GLY A 66 1.62 11.07 8.45
C GLY A 66 2.54 10.44 7.42
N LEU A 67 3.64 11.12 7.05
CA LEU A 67 4.60 10.53 6.12
C LEU A 67 5.34 9.34 6.76
N VAL A 68 5.73 9.45 8.03
CA VAL A 68 6.41 8.36 8.76
C VAL A 68 5.49 7.15 8.89
N VAL A 69 4.23 7.35 9.29
CA VAL A 69 3.25 6.26 9.40
C VAL A 69 3.00 5.63 8.04
N TYR A 70 2.85 6.42 6.98
CA TYR A 70 2.69 5.91 5.62
C TYR A 70 3.91 5.07 5.18
N CYS A 71 5.13 5.57 5.39
CA CYS A 71 6.35 4.81 5.10
C CYS A 71 6.44 3.51 5.90
N ALA A 72 6.00 3.51 7.16
CA ALA A 72 6.01 2.33 8.01
C ALA A 72 4.98 1.28 7.54
N MET A 73 3.78 1.71 7.14
CA MET A 73 2.77 0.80 6.58
C MET A 73 3.23 0.19 5.26
N LEU A 74 3.83 0.99 4.35
CA LEU A 74 4.42 0.47 3.12
C LEU A 74 5.55 -0.53 3.40
N PHE A 75 6.33 -0.30 4.46
CA PHE A 75 7.44 -1.19 4.84
C PHE A 75 6.91 -2.53 5.35
N LEU A 76 5.96 -2.50 6.29
CA LEU A 76 5.32 -3.70 6.81
C LEU A 76 4.63 -4.49 5.70
N ASN A 77 3.97 -3.80 4.77
CA ASN A 77 3.31 -4.47 3.66
C ASN A 77 4.30 -5.07 2.66
N LEU A 78 5.43 -4.39 2.42
CA LEU A 78 6.52 -4.90 1.59
C LEU A 78 7.14 -6.16 2.22
N THR A 79 7.40 -6.16 3.53
CA THR A 79 7.95 -7.34 4.21
C THR A 79 6.98 -8.51 4.19
N HIS A 80 5.69 -8.26 4.44
CA HIS A 80 4.65 -9.31 4.38
C HIS A 80 4.53 -9.89 2.97
N SER A 81 4.52 -9.05 1.94
CA SER A 81 4.43 -9.52 0.55
C SER A 81 5.67 -10.32 0.13
N LEU A 82 6.86 -9.96 0.63
CA LEU A 82 8.08 -10.72 0.36
C LEU A 82 8.06 -12.07 1.08
N GLU A 83 7.54 -12.12 2.31
CA GLU A 83 7.36 -13.36 3.07
C GLU A 83 6.38 -14.31 2.39
N GLU A 84 5.25 -13.81 1.89
CA GLU A 84 4.31 -14.62 1.10
C GLU A 84 4.97 -15.21 -0.15
N ILE A 85 5.77 -14.41 -0.88
CA ILE A 85 6.49 -14.91 -2.07
C ILE A 85 7.50 -16.00 -1.69
N THR A 86 8.23 -15.82 -0.58
CA THR A 86 9.21 -16.82 -0.15
C THR A 86 8.55 -18.11 0.32
N ASN A 87 7.47 -18.03 1.08
CA ASN A 87 6.75 -19.22 1.55
C ASN A 87 6.16 -20.00 0.37
N ILE A 88 5.51 -19.33 -0.58
CA ILE A 88 5.01 -19.97 -1.80
C ILE A 88 6.16 -20.66 -2.56
N SER A 89 7.32 -20.03 -2.66
CA SER A 89 8.47 -20.63 -3.36
C SER A 89 9.05 -21.86 -2.66
N GLU A 90 8.93 -21.95 -1.34
CA GLU A 90 9.36 -23.12 -0.57
C GLU A 90 8.39 -24.29 -0.81
N ASP A 91 7.07 -24.05 -0.81
CA ASP A 91 6.05 -25.07 -1.07
C ASP A 91 6.23 -25.73 -2.45
N TYR A 92 6.41 -24.94 -3.52
CA TYR A 92 6.68 -25.47 -4.86
C TYR A 92 7.95 -26.33 -4.92
N SER A 93 8.96 -26.01 -4.09
CA SER A 93 10.21 -26.77 -4.05
C SER A 93 10.07 -28.11 -3.31
N GLU A 94 9.18 -28.17 -2.32
CA GLU A 94 8.83 -29.41 -1.62
C GLU A 94 7.94 -30.30 -2.49
N ASP A 95 6.93 -29.74 -3.17
CA ASP A 95 6.06 -30.46 -4.10
C ASP A 95 6.84 -31.07 -5.27
N ASP A 96 7.81 -30.34 -5.85
CA ASP A 96 8.67 -30.88 -6.90
C ASP A 96 9.56 -32.02 -6.38
N LEU A 97 9.97 -31.96 -5.10
CA LEU A 97 10.76 -33.02 -4.48
C LEU A 97 9.90 -34.28 -4.26
N GLU A 98 8.69 -34.11 -3.71
CA GLU A 98 7.74 -35.20 -3.50
C GLU A 98 7.24 -35.80 -4.81
N ALA A 99 6.96 -34.98 -5.83
CA ALA A 99 6.60 -35.45 -7.16
C ALA A 99 7.73 -36.28 -7.79
N ASN A 100 8.98 -35.88 -7.58
CA ASN A 100 10.13 -36.60 -8.12
C ASN A 100 10.42 -37.89 -7.32
N GLU A 101 10.24 -37.90 -6.01
CA GLU A 101 10.34 -39.10 -5.16
C GLU A 101 9.21 -40.10 -5.42
N THR A 102 7.97 -39.64 -5.59
CA THR A 102 6.82 -40.48 -5.95
C THR A 102 6.94 -41.02 -7.38
N LEU A 103 7.44 -40.23 -8.34
CA LEU A 103 7.74 -40.70 -9.69
C LEU A 103 8.85 -41.76 -9.67
N ALA A 104 9.92 -41.56 -8.88
CA ALA A 104 11.00 -42.54 -8.71
C ALA A 104 10.52 -43.83 -8.02
N MET A 105 9.64 -43.73 -7.01
CA MET A 105 8.96 -44.88 -6.40
C MET A 105 8.03 -45.58 -7.40
N HIS A 106 7.31 -44.84 -8.23
CA HIS A 106 6.41 -45.41 -9.24
C HIS A 106 7.18 -46.12 -10.36
N GLU A 107 8.33 -45.59 -10.80
CA GLU A 107 9.23 -46.28 -11.73
C GLU A 107 9.87 -47.53 -11.10
N ALA A 108 10.25 -47.47 -9.82
CA ALA A 108 10.75 -48.63 -9.08
C ALA A 108 9.68 -49.72 -8.89
N ALA A 109 8.42 -49.32 -8.64
CA ALA A 109 7.28 -50.24 -8.53
C ALA A 109 6.90 -50.87 -9.88
N LYS A 110 6.99 -50.10 -10.98
CA LYS A 110 6.75 -50.56 -12.36
C LYS A 110 7.75 -51.62 -12.82
N HIS A 111 8.94 -51.66 -12.22
CA HIS A 111 9.92 -52.72 -12.45
C HIS A 111 9.74 -53.97 -11.56
N SER A 112 8.86 -53.95 -10.55
CA SER A 112 8.74 -55.09 -9.62
C SER A 112 7.51 -55.99 -9.83
N HIS A 113 6.33 -55.53 -10.26
CA HIS A 113 5.20 -56.45 -10.44
C HIS A 113 4.14 -56.02 -11.47
N HIS A 114 3.90 -56.89 -12.46
CA HIS A 114 2.60 -57.02 -13.12
C HIS A 114 1.54 -57.48 -12.10
N ALA A 115 0.62 -56.61 -11.68
CA ALA A 115 -0.67 -56.99 -11.10
C ALA A 115 -1.66 -55.81 -11.12
N HIS A 116 -2.94 -56.15 -11.12
CA HIS A 116 -4.11 -55.38 -11.53
C HIS A 116 -4.63 -54.31 -10.54
N SER A 117 -5.36 -53.34 -11.12
CA SER A 117 -6.70 -52.85 -10.72
C SER A 117 -6.87 -51.68 -9.72
N ASN A 118 -7.32 -50.55 -10.29
CA ASN A 118 -8.44 -49.66 -9.92
C ASN A 118 -8.61 -49.17 -8.46
N GLY A 119 -8.62 -47.84 -8.33
CA GLY A 119 -9.28 -47.13 -7.24
C GLY A 119 -8.95 -45.64 -7.26
N SER A 120 -9.57 -44.88 -8.16
CA SER A 120 -9.51 -43.40 -8.11
C SER A 120 -10.31 -42.90 -6.91
N LEU A 121 -9.64 -42.66 -5.80
CA LEU A 121 -10.06 -41.65 -4.85
C LEU A 121 -9.51 -40.33 -5.39
N ILE A 122 -10.38 -39.54 -6.01
CA ILE A 122 -10.14 -38.12 -6.22
C ILE A 122 -10.16 -37.52 -4.81
N GLU A 123 -9.00 -37.42 -4.19
CA GLU A 123 -8.80 -36.47 -3.10
C GLU A 123 -8.93 -35.09 -3.71
N VAL A 124 -9.99 -34.38 -3.34
CA VAL A 124 -10.11 -32.94 -3.55
C VAL A 124 -9.02 -32.33 -2.68
N PRO A 125 -7.99 -31.67 -3.25
CA PRO A 125 -7.04 -30.97 -2.42
C PRO A 125 -7.83 -29.86 -1.72
N VAL A 126 -7.89 -29.97 -0.40
CA VAL A 126 -8.23 -28.86 0.48
C VAL A 126 -6.97 -28.02 0.48
N ASP A 127 -6.92 -27.00 -0.38
CA ASP A 127 -5.86 -26.01 -0.36
C ASP A 127 -5.91 -25.30 1.00
N ASP A 128 -5.05 -25.76 1.91
CA ASP A 128 -4.92 -25.23 3.27
C ASP A 128 -3.90 -24.06 3.31
N HIS A 129 -3.28 -23.70 2.18
CA HIS A 129 -2.19 -22.73 2.13
C HIS A 129 -2.48 -21.61 1.12
N GLY A 130 -2.94 -20.48 1.66
CA GLY A 130 -3.28 -19.26 0.94
C GLY A 130 -4.75 -18.92 1.12
N HIS A 131 -5.06 -17.92 1.94
CA HIS A 131 -6.43 -17.42 2.11
C HIS A 131 -6.99 -16.89 0.78
N MET A 132 -7.47 -17.77 -0.09
CA MET A 132 -8.26 -17.42 -1.27
C MET A 132 -9.57 -16.83 -0.75
N LEU A 133 -9.66 -15.49 -0.77
CA LEU A 133 -10.91 -14.78 -0.55
C LEU A 133 -12.00 -15.46 -1.38
N THR A 134 -13.11 -15.81 -0.76
CA THR A 134 -14.27 -16.29 -1.49
C THR A 134 -14.67 -15.25 -2.54
N ASP A 135 -15.25 -15.67 -3.66
CA ASP A 135 -15.69 -14.73 -4.73
C ASP A 135 -16.59 -13.61 -4.17
N PHE A 136 -17.34 -13.89 -3.11
CA PHE A 136 -18.12 -12.90 -2.39
C PHE A 136 -17.26 -11.84 -1.67
N GLU A 137 -16.26 -12.26 -0.92
CA GLU A 137 -15.35 -11.35 -0.19
C GLU A 137 -14.54 -10.49 -1.16
N TYR A 138 -14.03 -11.10 -2.23
CA TYR A 138 -13.29 -10.39 -3.27
C TYR A 138 -14.14 -9.31 -3.97
N ARG A 139 -15.43 -9.57 -4.19
CA ARG A 139 -16.37 -8.55 -4.72
C ARG A 139 -16.57 -7.39 -3.75
N ILE A 140 -16.74 -7.64 -2.45
CA ILE A 140 -16.86 -6.57 -1.46
C ILE A 140 -15.61 -5.68 -1.49
N TYR A 141 -14.44 -6.30 -1.52
CA TYR A 141 -13.17 -5.61 -1.59
C TYR A 141 -13.06 -4.70 -2.83
N VAL A 142 -13.48 -5.19 -3.99
CA VAL A 142 -13.52 -4.41 -5.24
C VAL A 142 -14.52 -3.27 -5.17
N TYR A 143 -15.69 -3.47 -4.56
CA TYR A 143 -16.66 -2.38 -4.36
C TYR A 143 -16.10 -1.25 -3.49
N VAL A 144 -15.32 -1.59 -2.46
CA VAL A 144 -14.62 -0.59 -1.64
C VAL A 144 -13.55 0.13 -2.46
N ALA A 145 -12.78 -0.56 -3.30
CA ALA A 145 -11.82 0.09 -4.20
C ALA A 145 -12.48 1.03 -5.22
N ILE A 146 -13.65 0.66 -5.76
CA ILE A 146 -14.45 1.53 -6.64
C ILE A 146 -14.94 2.77 -5.89
N ALA A 147 -15.44 2.59 -4.67
CA ALA A 147 -15.89 3.70 -3.83
C ALA A 147 -14.73 4.64 -3.48
N ASP A 148 -13.57 4.10 -3.08
CA ASP A 148 -12.35 4.87 -2.83
C ASP A 148 -11.94 5.70 -4.06
N LEU A 149 -11.88 5.06 -5.25
CA LEU A 149 -11.57 5.76 -6.49
C LEU A 149 -12.57 6.89 -6.79
N ALA A 150 -13.87 6.62 -6.63
CA ALA A 150 -14.91 7.61 -6.85
C ALA A 150 -14.80 8.81 -5.91
N ILE A 151 -14.50 8.56 -4.62
CA ILE A 151 -14.27 9.60 -3.63
C ILE A 151 -13.06 10.45 -4.03
N ARG A 152 -11.94 9.82 -4.40
CA ARG A 152 -10.72 10.54 -4.81
C ARG A 152 -10.92 11.37 -6.07
N LEU A 153 -11.60 10.83 -7.08
CA LEU A 153 -11.96 11.57 -8.29
C LEU A 153 -12.89 12.75 -7.96
N GLY A 154 -13.88 12.55 -7.08
CA GLY A 154 -14.73 13.63 -6.58
C GLY A 154 -13.92 14.75 -5.89
N LEU A 155 -13.01 14.39 -4.98
CA LEU A 155 -12.13 15.36 -4.33
C LEU A 155 -11.23 16.09 -5.33
N ALA A 156 -10.80 15.42 -6.41
CA ALA A 156 -9.99 16.02 -7.47
C ALA A 156 -10.80 17.06 -8.24
N SER A 157 -12.04 16.71 -8.62
CA SER A 157 -12.97 17.61 -9.32
C SER A 157 -13.30 18.87 -8.51
N PHE A 158 -13.31 18.79 -7.18
CA PHE A 158 -13.52 19.96 -6.31
C PHE A 158 -12.22 20.70 -5.91
N SER A 159 -11.08 20.36 -6.49
CA SER A 159 -9.76 20.93 -6.15
C SER A 159 -9.44 20.82 -4.64
N LYS A 160 -9.91 19.76 -3.99
CA LYS A 160 -9.69 19.49 -2.56
C LYS A 160 -8.55 18.51 -2.30
N LEU A 161 -7.96 17.97 -3.35
CA LEU A 161 -6.87 17.00 -3.28
C LEU A 161 -5.52 17.72 -3.05
N PRO A 162 -4.85 17.50 -1.90
CA PRO A 162 -3.62 18.20 -1.58
C PRO A 162 -2.45 17.64 -2.39
N THR A 163 -1.64 18.52 -2.95
CA THR A 163 -0.57 18.14 -3.88
C THR A 163 0.75 17.76 -3.22
N LEU A 164 0.88 17.74 -1.88
CA LEU A 164 2.12 17.32 -1.16
C LEU A 164 3.43 17.99 -1.61
N LYS A 165 3.38 19.09 -2.37
CA LYS A 165 4.51 19.66 -3.15
C LYS A 165 5.06 18.71 -4.24
N LEU A 166 4.29 17.69 -4.62
CA LEU A 166 4.48 16.85 -5.79
C LEU A 166 3.86 17.51 -7.02
N HIS A 167 4.38 17.15 -8.20
CA HIS A 167 3.73 17.45 -9.47
C HIS A 167 2.35 16.78 -9.53
N TRP A 168 1.36 17.45 -10.15
CA TRP A 168 -0.03 16.98 -10.19
C TRP A 168 -0.18 15.54 -10.70
N ALA A 169 0.63 15.14 -11.70
CA ALA A 169 0.60 13.78 -12.23
C ALA A 169 1.07 12.73 -11.20
N LYS A 170 2.08 13.06 -10.39
CA LYS A 170 2.56 12.16 -9.32
C LYS A 170 1.56 12.07 -8.18
N ALA A 171 0.90 13.18 -7.85
CA ALA A 171 -0.18 13.18 -6.89
C ALA A 171 -1.36 12.32 -7.39
N ALA A 172 -1.74 12.44 -8.66
CA ALA A 172 -2.78 11.60 -9.24
C ALA A 172 -2.43 10.11 -9.12
N ILE A 173 -1.22 9.71 -9.54
CA ILE A 173 -0.74 8.32 -9.41
C ILE A 173 -0.76 7.87 -7.94
N LEU A 174 -0.23 8.69 -7.02
CA LEU A 174 -0.20 8.36 -5.58
C LEU A 174 -1.59 8.03 -5.04
N TYR A 175 -2.60 8.78 -5.47
CA TYR A 175 -3.94 8.61 -4.94
C TYR A 175 -4.76 7.56 -5.70
N THR A 176 -4.59 7.36 -7.01
CA THR A 176 -5.49 6.48 -7.78
C THR A 176 -4.90 5.12 -8.15
N LEU A 177 -3.59 4.91 -8.02
CA LEU A 177 -2.96 3.70 -8.54
C LEU A 177 -3.43 2.43 -7.82
N THR A 178 -3.45 2.39 -6.48
CA THR A 178 -3.91 1.20 -5.74
C THR A 178 -5.35 0.78 -6.05
N PRO A 179 -6.37 1.66 -5.97
CA PRO A 179 -7.74 1.23 -6.27
C PRO A 179 -7.88 0.80 -7.74
N LEU A 180 -7.16 1.43 -8.68
CA LEU A 180 -7.12 0.99 -10.08
C LEU A 180 -6.48 -0.40 -10.22
N THR A 181 -5.42 -0.69 -9.47
CA THR A 181 -4.77 -2.00 -9.47
C THR A 181 -5.70 -3.09 -8.92
N ILE A 182 -6.48 -2.81 -7.86
CA ILE A 182 -7.46 -3.76 -7.30
C ILE A 182 -8.59 -4.02 -8.31
N ILE A 183 -9.13 -2.98 -8.94
CA ILE A 183 -10.15 -3.13 -9.98
C ILE A 183 -9.59 -3.89 -11.18
N GLY A 184 -8.35 -3.59 -11.57
CA GLY A 184 -7.64 -4.25 -12.67
C GLY A 184 -7.40 -5.73 -12.41
N SER A 185 -6.99 -6.11 -11.20
CA SER A 185 -6.78 -7.52 -10.84
C SER A 185 -8.10 -8.30 -10.84
N TYR A 186 -9.20 -7.68 -10.41
CA TYR A 186 -10.54 -8.28 -10.54
C TYR A 186 -10.94 -8.52 -11.99
N CYS A 187 -10.79 -7.52 -12.85
CA CYS A 187 -11.07 -7.65 -14.27
C CYS A 187 -10.20 -8.73 -14.92
N LEU A 188 -8.91 -8.80 -14.56
CA LEU A 188 -8.01 -9.82 -15.07
C LEU A 188 -8.51 -11.22 -14.70
N ARG A 189 -8.79 -11.47 -13.42
CA ARG A 189 -9.31 -12.76 -12.92
C ARG A 189 -10.67 -13.14 -13.53
N ARG A 190 -11.51 -12.15 -13.84
CA ARG A 190 -12.86 -12.40 -14.36
C ARG A 190 -12.89 -12.66 -15.87
N PHE A 191 -12.04 -11.98 -16.64
CA PHE A 191 -12.11 -11.97 -18.10
C PHE A 191 -10.98 -12.77 -18.77
N VAL A 192 -9.92 -13.11 -18.06
CA VAL A 192 -8.86 -13.99 -18.57
C VAL A 192 -9.14 -15.42 -18.12
N PRO A 193 -9.22 -16.39 -19.05
CA PRO A 193 -9.32 -17.80 -18.69
C PRO A 193 -8.13 -18.22 -17.83
N SER A 194 -8.37 -18.98 -16.76
CA SER A 194 -7.31 -19.47 -15.86
C SER A 194 -6.24 -20.27 -16.61
N GLU A 195 -6.62 -21.01 -17.64
CA GLU A 195 -5.72 -21.78 -18.52
C GLU A 195 -4.66 -20.92 -19.25
N MET A 196 -4.85 -19.60 -19.34
CA MET A 196 -3.91 -18.67 -19.97
C MET A 196 -2.90 -18.07 -18.98
N ILE A 197 -3.10 -18.26 -17.67
CA ILE A 197 -2.23 -17.75 -16.61
C ILE A 197 -1.60 -18.97 -15.94
N PRO A 198 -0.28 -19.15 -16.00
CA PRO A 198 0.36 -20.23 -15.25
C PRO A 198 0.01 -20.14 -13.77
N ASP A 199 -0.27 -21.26 -13.11
CA ASP A 199 -0.79 -21.30 -11.73
C ASP A 199 0.12 -20.52 -10.75
N PHE A 200 1.44 -20.69 -10.91
CA PHE A 200 2.48 -19.90 -10.23
C PHE A 200 2.27 -18.38 -10.33
N PHE A 201 1.93 -17.87 -11.52
CA PHE A 201 1.68 -16.44 -11.72
C PHE A 201 0.37 -16.00 -11.10
N ASN A 202 -0.63 -16.88 -11.01
CA ASN A 202 -1.94 -16.55 -10.45
C ASN A 202 -1.87 -16.41 -8.91
N GLU A 203 -1.07 -17.28 -8.27
CA GLU A 203 -0.84 -17.28 -6.81
C GLU A 203 0.10 -16.14 -6.38
N GLN A 204 1.15 -15.86 -7.14
CA GLN A 204 2.09 -14.79 -6.81
C GLN A 204 1.67 -13.39 -7.28
N LEU A 205 0.59 -13.27 -8.07
CA LEU A 205 0.22 -11.99 -8.68
C LEU A 205 0.02 -10.88 -7.65
N GLU A 206 -0.71 -11.18 -6.58
CA GLU A 206 -1.07 -10.21 -5.55
C GLU A 206 0.13 -9.72 -4.73
N PRO A 207 0.95 -10.60 -4.13
CA PRO A 207 2.13 -10.15 -3.39
C PRO A 207 3.15 -9.47 -4.30
N LEU A 208 3.39 -9.97 -5.52
CA LEU A 208 4.31 -9.33 -6.47
C LEU A 208 3.82 -7.92 -6.86
N THR A 209 2.54 -7.78 -7.13
CA THR A 209 1.94 -6.47 -7.43
C THR A 209 2.07 -5.52 -6.24
N SER A 210 1.90 -6.04 -5.02
CA SER A 210 2.04 -5.26 -3.78
C SER A 210 3.48 -4.77 -3.57
N VAL A 211 4.48 -5.63 -3.82
CA VAL A 211 5.91 -5.24 -3.81
C VAL A 211 6.15 -4.10 -4.80
N ILE A 212 5.68 -4.24 -6.04
CA ILE A 212 5.86 -3.23 -7.10
C ILE A 212 5.21 -1.91 -6.69
N LEU A 213 3.97 -1.95 -6.17
CA LEU A 213 3.28 -0.75 -5.69
C LEU A 213 4.03 -0.05 -4.56
N CYS A 214 4.51 -0.80 -3.56
CA CYS A 214 5.32 -0.24 -2.47
C CYS A 214 6.56 0.49 -3.01
N LEU A 215 7.30 -0.13 -3.94
CA LEU A 215 8.48 0.49 -4.55
C LEU A 215 8.15 1.76 -5.34
N VAL A 216 7.05 1.74 -6.11
CA VAL A 216 6.56 2.92 -6.84
C VAL A 216 6.21 4.05 -5.87
N TYR A 217 5.50 3.73 -4.78
CA TYR A 217 5.14 4.74 -3.78
C TYR A 217 6.35 5.30 -3.05
N TYR A 218 7.33 4.47 -2.68
CA TYR A 218 8.60 4.95 -2.14
C TYR A 218 9.31 5.90 -3.10
N ALA A 219 9.38 5.58 -4.39
CA ALA A 219 9.98 6.45 -5.40
C ALA A 219 9.25 7.79 -5.54
N ILE A 220 7.92 7.80 -5.42
CA ILE A 220 7.10 9.02 -5.48
C ILE A 220 7.35 9.90 -4.25
N ILE A 221 7.31 9.32 -3.04
CA ILE A 221 7.42 10.07 -1.79
C ILE A 221 8.87 10.40 -1.39
N TRP A 222 9.87 9.80 -2.05
CA TRP A 222 11.29 9.98 -1.74
C TRP A 222 11.72 11.45 -1.61
N LYS A 223 11.28 12.31 -2.55
CA LYS A 223 11.59 13.75 -2.48
C LYS A 223 10.94 14.44 -1.29
N ALA A 224 9.72 14.05 -0.93
CA ALA A 224 9.02 14.58 0.25
C ALA A 224 9.73 14.13 1.54
N PHE A 225 10.24 12.89 1.58
CA PHE A 225 11.01 12.37 2.71
C PHE A 225 12.34 13.12 2.89
N ILE A 226 13.11 13.34 1.80
CA ILE A 226 14.36 14.12 1.86
C ILE A 226 14.12 15.53 2.40
N ALA A 227 13.02 16.18 1.98
CA ALA A 227 12.67 17.51 2.45
C ALA A 227 12.33 17.54 3.96
N LEU A 228 11.94 16.41 4.53
CA LEU A 228 11.58 16.26 5.94
C LEU A 228 12.73 15.74 6.81
N LYS A 229 13.79 15.19 6.22
CA LYS A 229 15.01 14.74 6.90
C LYS A 229 15.51 15.71 8.01
N PRO A 230 15.71 17.02 7.75
CA PRO A 230 16.26 17.90 8.79
C PRO A 230 15.36 18.02 10.02
N TYR A 231 14.04 17.91 9.85
CA TYR A 231 13.10 17.95 10.97
C TYR A 231 13.04 16.63 11.75
N LEU A 232 13.28 15.49 11.08
CA LEU A 232 13.32 14.17 11.69
C LEU A 232 14.58 13.94 12.53
N PHE A 233 15.73 14.44 12.06
CA PHE A 233 17.03 14.23 12.70
C PHE A 233 17.55 15.45 13.47
N ALA A 234 16.70 16.47 13.68
CA ALA A 234 17.07 17.74 14.28
C ALA A 234 18.31 18.40 13.62
N GLU A 235 18.50 18.17 12.31
CA GLU A 235 19.55 18.85 11.55
C GLU A 235 19.08 20.27 11.24
N THR A 236 20.01 21.24 11.29
CA THR A 236 19.72 22.63 10.92
C THR A 236 19.18 22.66 9.49
N PRO A 237 17.95 23.17 9.25
CA PRO A 237 17.39 23.24 7.91
C PRO A 237 18.33 24.06 7.02
N LYS A 238 18.54 23.65 5.76
CA LYS A 238 19.41 24.39 4.81
C LYS A 238 18.98 25.85 4.60
N ILE A 239 17.72 26.15 4.91
CA ILE A 239 17.10 27.48 4.81
C ILE A 239 17.54 28.38 5.99
N PHE A 240 17.95 27.77 7.11
CA PHE A 240 18.39 28.47 8.30
C PHE A 240 19.87 28.81 8.19
N SER A 241 20.17 30.02 7.73
CA SER A 241 21.53 30.55 7.72
C SER A 241 21.85 31.18 9.07
N LYS A 242 22.80 30.59 9.80
CA LYS A 242 23.34 31.17 11.03
C LYS A 242 23.83 32.61 10.81
N GLN A 243 24.44 32.87 9.65
CA GLN A 243 24.93 34.19 9.27
C GLN A 243 23.80 35.21 9.08
N ALA A 244 22.66 34.78 8.51
CA ALA A 244 21.49 35.65 8.34
C ALA A 244 20.83 35.99 9.68
N LEU A 245 20.75 35.01 10.61
CA LEU A 245 20.26 35.24 11.96
C LEU A 245 21.18 36.18 12.75
N GLU A 246 22.49 35.97 12.69
CA GLU A 246 23.48 36.85 13.34
C GLU A 246 23.42 38.28 12.78
N ALA A 247 23.15 38.45 11.49
CA ALA A 247 22.95 39.75 10.86
C ALA A 247 21.65 40.43 11.35
N ASP A 248 20.52 39.71 11.37
CA ASP A 248 19.22 40.25 11.82
C ASP A 248 19.24 40.62 13.31
N ILE A 249 19.93 39.84 14.15
CA ILE A 249 20.13 40.16 15.56
C ILE A 249 20.99 41.42 15.71
N LYS A 250 22.09 41.52 14.96
CA LYS A 250 22.97 42.71 15.01
C LYS A 250 22.23 43.98 14.58
N GLU A 251 21.42 43.90 13.53
CA GLU A 251 20.62 45.01 13.03
C GLU A 251 19.54 45.45 14.04
N LYS A 252 18.82 44.50 14.63
CA LYS A 252 17.82 44.82 15.66
C LYS A 252 18.45 45.36 16.94
N VAL A 253 19.55 44.78 17.41
CA VAL A 253 20.23 45.25 18.62
C VAL A 253 20.84 46.64 18.41
N SER A 254 21.42 46.94 17.25
CA SER A 254 21.93 48.28 16.95
C SER A 254 20.81 49.33 16.85
N SER A 255 19.61 48.95 16.41
CA SER A 255 18.46 49.85 16.36
C SER A 255 17.86 50.21 17.73
N ILE A 256 18.12 49.42 18.77
CA ILE A 256 17.63 49.64 20.15
C ILE A 256 18.60 50.48 20.98
N LEU A 257 19.86 50.57 20.57
CA LEU A 257 20.96 51.25 21.28
C LEU A 257 21.18 52.71 20.84
N ILE A 258 20.27 53.28 20.03
CA ILE A 258 20.21 54.69 19.63
C ILE A 258 18.99 55.32 20.30
#